data_AF-A0A1S4CTL2-F1
#
_entry.id   AF-A0A1S4CTL2-F1
#
_cell.length_a   1.000
_cell.length_b   1.000
_cell.length_c   1.000
_cell.angle_alpha   90.00
_cell.angle_beta   90.00
_cell.angle_gamma   90.00
#
_symmetry.space_group_name_H-M   'P 1'
#
loop_
_entity.id
_entity.type
_entity.pdbx_description
1 polymer ?
#
loop_
_entity_poly.entity_id
_entity_poly.type
_entity_poly.pdbx_seq_one_letter_code
_entity_poly.pdbx_strand_id
1 'polypeptide(L)'
;MEWLDIRQAWCQFLLFTYILPNELELRASGKDHPPPPPPLPSIKVSGSSHQGSKSGRWPLLEAVESWRRKKLKEARKLINRKTSNSTIAPEEASVLAQALDVDWADLAEEIGLWIPVAVINKERDDKPEGEEEFDNEIIAGRRLPPECNVEFHTDYGGDAVRWGLTHPKESAYECCMACLNQAKNAGRNDKKCNIWVYCPSETGCHSPDIYQHKHQECWLKYAEKPKTTFKDRYSESYRNAHPNAPVVVPWMSGIVSV
;
A
#
# COMPACT_ATOMS: atom_id res chain seq x y z
N MET A 1 -22.48 -17.22 32.76
CA MET A 1 -21.55 -16.17 33.23
C MET A 1 -20.21 -16.86 33.47
N GLU A 2 -19.12 -16.62 32.76
CA GLU A 2 -18.77 -15.55 31.82
C GLU A 2 -17.58 -16.05 30.94
N TRP A 3 -17.88 -16.84 29.90
CA TRP A 3 -16.91 -17.13 28.81
C TRP A 3 -16.92 -16.03 27.73
N LEU A 4 -17.89 -15.10 27.81
CA LEU A 4 -17.90 -13.87 27.02
C LEU A 4 -16.79 -12.90 27.48
N ASP A 5 -16.48 -12.84 28.77
CA ASP A 5 -15.49 -11.88 29.31
C ASP A 5 -14.05 -12.17 28.85
N ILE A 6 -13.68 -13.44 28.70
CA ILE A 6 -12.33 -13.78 28.25
C ILE A 6 -12.14 -13.39 26.77
N ARG A 7 -13.14 -13.63 25.91
CA ARG A 7 -13.08 -13.20 24.52
C ARG A 7 -13.07 -11.67 24.39
N GLN A 8 -13.83 -10.98 25.25
CA GLN A 8 -13.90 -9.51 25.24
C GLN A 8 -12.61 -8.87 25.78
N ALA A 9 -11.97 -9.46 26.79
CA ALA A 9 -10.66 -9.04 27.30
C ALA A 9 -9.54 -9.24 26.27
N TRP A 10 -9.57 -10.34 25.50
CA TRP A 10 -8.58 -10.60 24.45
C TRP A 10 -8.76 -9.71 23.21
N CYS A 11 -10.01 -9.42 22.80
CA CYS A 11 -10.27 -8.44 21.74
C CYS A 11 -9.84 -7.02 22.13
N GLN A 12 -10.06 -6.60 23.37
CA GLN A 12 -9.58 -5.29 23.86
C GLN A 12 -8.05 -5.22 23.93
N PHE A 13 -7.37 -6.30 24.31
CA PHE A 13 -5.91 -6.32 24.37
C PHE A 13 -5.25 -6.20 22.98
N LEU A 14 -5.85 -6.81 21.94
CA LEU A 14 -5.36 -6.70 20.56
C LEU A 14 -5.69 -5.34 19.91
N LEU A 15 -6.85 -4.74 20.22
CA LEU A 15 -7.18 -3.38 19.78
C LEU A 15 -6.24 -2.33 20.39
N PHE A 16 -5.86 -2.47 21.67
CA PHE A 16 -4.94 -1.52 22.33
C PHE A 16 -3.47 -1.66 21.93
N THR A 17 -3.04 -2.83 21.43
CA THR A 17 -1.62 -3.09 21.10
C THR A 17 -1.29 -2.97 19.62
N TYR A 18 -2.28 -3.09 18.70
CA TYR A 18 -1.99 -3.14 17.26
C TYR A 18 -2.89 -2.25 16.38
N ILE A 19 -3.92 -1.59 16.90
CA ILE A 19 -4.79 -0.72 16.12
C ILE A 19 -5.10 0.54 16.92
N LEU A 20 -4.12 1.43 17.07
CA LEU A 20 -4.25 2.89 17.23
C LEU A 20 -2.85 3.51 17.40
N PRO A 21 -2.22 4.04 16.35
CA PRO A 21 -1.27 5.13 16.51
C PRO A 21 -1.85 6.35 15.79
N ASN A 22 -2.70 7.10 16.48
CA ASN A 22 -2.87 8.54 16.32
C ASN A 22 -4.15 8.98 17.01
N GLU A 23 -3.99 9.50 18.22
CA GLU A 23 -4.52 10.79 18.66
C GLU A 23 -4.45 10.80 20.18
N LEU A 24 -3.42 11.48 20.72
CA LEU A 24 -3.45 12.26 21.96
C LEU A 24 -2.01 12.69 22.29
N GLU A 25 -1.52 13.73 21.62
CA GLU A 25 -0.50 14.58 22.23
C GLU A 25 -0.63 16.02 21.73
N LEU A 26 -1.64 16.71 22.26
CA LEU A 26 -1.64 18.17 22.33
C LEU A 26 -1.57 18.54 23.80
N ARG A 27 -0.44 19.16 24.16
CA ARG A 27 -0.05 19.82 25.43
C ARG A 27 0.68 18.95 26.45
N ALA A 28 2.02 19.05 26.43
CA ALA A 28 2.76 19.58 27.58
C ALA A 28 4.17 20.01 27.15
N SER A 29 4.59 21.14 27.71
CA SER A 29 5.87 21.80 27.51
C SER A 29 6.91 21.26 28.49
N GLY A 30 8.14 21.03 28.01
CA GLY A 30 9.35 21.28 28.78
C GLY A 30 10.09 20.09 29.43
N LYS A 31 11.35 19.94 28.96
CA LYS A 31 12.57 19.48 29.64
C LYS A 31 13.01 18.01 29.48
N ASP A 32 14.25 17.91 29.01
CA ASP A 32 15.25 16.84 29.11
C ASP A 32 14.97 15.49 28.41
N HIS A 33 15.30 15.42 27.12
CA HIS A 33 15.46 14.15 26.40
C HIS A 33 16.87 13.57 26.61
N PRO A 34 17.02 12.27 26.97
CA PRO A 34 18.31 11.60 26.99
C PRO A 34 18.87 11.43 25.57
N PRO A 35 20.22 11.40 25.40
CA PRO A 35 20.82 11.26 24.08
C PRO A 35 20.44 9.92 23.43
N PRO A 36 20.27 9.88 22.10
CA PRO A 36 19.95 8.65 21.39
C PRO A 36 21.07 7.62 21.57
N PRO A 37 20.73 6.31 21.65
CA PRO A 37 21.73 5.25 21.78
C PRO A 37 22.64 5.20 20.56
N PRO A 38 23.92 4.79 20.73
CA PRO A 38 24.86 4.70 19.62
C PRO A 38 24.40 3.67 18.57
N PRO A 39 24.67 3.92 17.29
CA PRO A 39 24.29 2.99 16.22
C PRO A 39 25.00 1.64 16.39
N LEU A 40 24.23 0.56 16.24
CA LEU A 40 24.76 -0.80 16.24
C LEU A 40 25.69 -1.03 15.04
N PRO A 41 26.75 -1.85 15.20
CA PRO A 41 27.75 -2.05 14.15
C PRO A 41 27.14 -2.72 12.91
N SER A 42 27.37 -2.11 11.75
CA SER A 42 26.96 -2.61 10.45
C SER A 42 27.66 -3.92 10.11
N ILE A 43 26.91 -5.02 10.13
CA ILE A 43 27.36 -6.31 9.58
C ILE A 43 27.40 -6.18 8.06
N LYS A 44 28.62 -6.12 7.49
CA LYS A 44 28.83 -6.22 6.04
C LYS A 44 28.50 -7.64 5.60
N VAL A 45 27.36 -7.81 4.93
CA VAL A 45 27.07 -9.04 4.16
C VAL A 45 27.70 -8.87 2.79
N SER A 46 28.83 -9.55 2.58
CA SER A 46 29.44 -9.72 1.26
C SER A 46 28.51 -10.54 0.37
N GLY A 47 28.08 -9.97 -0.76
CA GLY A 47 27.32 -10.69 -1.77
C GLY A 47 28.12 -11.84 -2.37
N SER A 48 27.59 -13.05 -2.27
CA SER A 48 27.88 -14.12 -3.22
C SER A 48 26.54 -14.69 -3.69
N SER A 49 26.33 -14.59 -4.98
CA SER A 49 25.24 -15.17 -5.74
C SER A 49 25.22 -16.69 -5.55
N HIS A 50 24.21 -17.21 -4.86
CA HIS A 50 23.67 -18.53 -5.15
C HIS A 50 22.20 -18.58 -4.72
N GLN A 51 21.35 -18.89 -5.70
CA GLN A 51 19.94 -19.22 -5.53
C GLN A 51 19.76 -20.30 -4.46
N GLY A 52 18.84 -20.04 -3.53
CA GLY A 52 18.47 -20.96 -2.48
C GLY A 52 17.58 -20.27 -1.46
N SER A 53 16.29 -20.15 -1.77
CA SER A 53 15.26 -19.70 -0.83
C SER A 53 15.23 -20.64 0.38
N LYS A 54 15.97 -20.30 1.43
CA LYS A 54 15.90 -20.98 2.73
C LYS A 54 14.88 -20.26 3.59
N SER A 55 13.65 -20.71 3.43
CA SER A 55 12.49 -20.48 4.29
C SER A 55 12.87 -20.46 5.78
N GLY A 56 12.68 -19.32 6.45
CA GLY A 56 12.81 -19.17 7.91
C GLY A 56 11.74 -19.91 8.74
N ARG A 57 11.12 -20.97 8.18
CA ARG A 57 9.95 -21.66 8.74
C ARG A 57 10.27 -22.98 9.46
N TRP A 58 11.43 -23.57 9.20
CA TRP A 58 11.91 -24.77 9.90
C TRP A 58 11.95 -24.62 11.45
N PRO A 59 12.34 -23.47 12.02
CA PRO A 59 12.46 -23.33 13.48
C PRO A 59 11.14 -23.37 14.25
N LEU A 60 10.02 -22.94 13.64
CA LEU A 60 8.74 -22.80 14.35
C LEU A 60 8.05 -24.16 14.58
N LEU A 61 8.04 -25.02 13.56
CA LEU A 61 7.46 -26.37 13.66
C LEU A 61 8.25 -27.24 14.65
N GLU A 62 9.58 -27.17 14.59
CA GLU A 62 10.44 -27.86 15.55
C GLU A 62 10.20 -27.37 16.99
N ALA A 63 9.97 -26.06 17.18
CA ALA A 63 9.66 -25.50 18.48
C ALA A 63 8.32 -26.00 19.03
N VAL A 64 7.27 -26.06 18.21
CA VAL A 64 5.93 -26.54 18.59
C VAL A 64 5.98 -28.04 18.94
N GLU A 65 6.65 -28.85 18.13
CA GLU A 65 6.80 -30.28 18.43
C GLU A 65 7.65 -30.54 19.67
N SER A 66 8.73 -29.77 19.85
CA SER A 66 9.59 -29.85 21.04
C SER A 66 8.79 -29.50 22.31
N TRP A 67 7.98 -28.45 22.24
CA TRP A 67 7.07 -28.06 23.30
C TRP A 67 6.04 -29.15 23.60
N ARG A 68 5.37 -29.71 22.58
CA ARG A 68 4.40 -30.81 22.72
C ARG A 68 5.02 -32.00 23.45
N ARG A 69 6.18 -32.47 22.98
CA ARG A 69 6.90 -33.61 23.60
C ARG A 69 7.27 -33.33 25.05
N LYS A 70 7.71 -32.11 25.37
CA LYS A 70 8.04 -31.70 26.73
C LYS A 70 6.81 -31.69 27.63
N LYS A 71 5.71 -31.09 27.18
CA LYS A 71 4.46 -30.98 27.94
C LYS A 71 3.77 -32.32 28.17
N LEU A 72 3.77 -33.20 27.18
CA LEU A 72 3.26 -34.56 27.33
C LEU A 72 4.07 -35.36 28.38
N LYS A 73 5.39 -35.18 28.41
CA LYS A 73 6.26 -35.81 29.42
C LYS A 73 6.00 -35.27 30.83
N GLU A 74 5.73 -33.98 30.98
CA GLU A 74 5.32 -33.35 32.24
C GLU A 74 3.97 -33.91 32.72
N ALA A 75 2.96 -33.97 31.84
CA ALA A 75 1.64 -34.49 32.14
C ALA A 75 1.68 -35.98 32.56
N ARG A 76 2.38 -36.84 31.81
CA ARG A 76 2.53 -38.26 32.17
C ARG A 76 3.26 -38.49 33.49
N LYS A 77 4.22 -37.63 33.85
CA LYS A 77 4.89 -37.72 35.15
C LYS A 77 3.96 -37.39 36.31
N LEU A 78 3.02 -36.46 36.12
CA LEU A 78 2.03 -36.09 37.14
C LEU A 78 0.98 -37.18 37.35
N ILE A 79 0.61 -37.88 36.27
CA ILE A 79 -0.26 -39.06 36.36
C ILE A 79 0.43 -40.17 37.17
N ASN A 80 1.75 -40.35 36.99
CA ASN A 80 2.52 -41.43 37.63
C ASN A 80 3.08 -41.09 39.03
N ARG A 81 3.14 -39.82 39.44
CA ARG A 81 3.66 -39.39 40.76
C ARG A 81 2.66 -38.48 41.47
N LYS A 82 2.28 -38.86 42.68
CA LYS A 82 1.28 -38.15 43.49
C LYS A 82 1.68 -36.75 43.99
N THR A 83 2.92 -36.29 43.79
CA THR A 83 3.35 -34.93 44.15
C THR A 83 4.60 -34.50 43.36
N SER A 84 4.56 -33.35 42.70
CA SER A 84 5.72 -32.53 42.30
C SER A 84 5.23 -31.14 41.88
N ASN A 85 6.01 -30.10 42.16
CA ASN A 85 5.77 -28.67 41.89
C ASN A 85 5.42 -28.38 40.42
N SER A 86 4.19 -28.66 40.03
CA SER A 86 3.69 -28.45 38.68
C SER A 86 2.55 -27.45 38.72
N THR A 87 2.51 -26.59 37.71
CA THR A 87 1.44 -25.61 37.48
C THR A 87 0.14 -26.25 36.97
N ILE A 88 0.13 -27.57 36.73
CA ILE A 88 -1.00 -28.33 36.17
C ILE A 88 -1.63 -29.17 37.28
N ALA A 89 -2.94 -29.04 37.48
CA ALA A 89 -3.66 -29.83 38.47
C ALA A 89 -3.64 -31.33 38.09
N PRO A 90 -3.56 -32.27 39.06
CA PRO A 90 -3.52 -33.70 38.78
C PRO A 90 -4.70 -34.23 37.95
N GLU A 91 -5.88 -33.62 38.13
CA GLU A 91 -7.13 -33.96 37.42
C GLU A 91 -7.07 -33.53 35.94
N GLU A 92 -6.39 -32.42 35.64
CA GLU A 92 -6.22 -31.89 34.28
C GLU A 92 -5.09 -32.60 33.52
N ALA A 93 -4.16 -33.23 34.23
CA ALA A 93 -2.99 -33.88 33.63
C ALA A 93 -3.38 -35.06 32.72
N SER A 94 -4.45 -35.79 33.03
CA SER A 94 -4.93 -36.90 32.20
C SER A 94 -5.52 -36.41 30.88
N VAL A 95 -6.37 -35.38 30.95
CA VAL A 95 -7.00 -34.76 29.77
C VAL A 95 -5.93 -34.13 28.88
N LEU A 96 -4.97 -33.43 29.47
CA LEU A 96 -3.86 -32.83 28.74
C LEU A 96 -2.96 -33.88 28.08
N ALA A 97 -2.67 -34.99 28.76
CA ALA A 97 -1.87 -36.07 28.17
C ALA A 97 -2.59 -36.72 26.98
N GLN A 98 -3.90 -36.91 27.07
CA GLN A 98 -4.70 -37.44 25.97
C GLN A 98 -4.70 -36.49 24.75
N ALA A 99 -4.96 -35.20 24.99
CA ALA A 99 -5.01 -34.18 23.94
C ALA A 99 -3.66 -33.95 23.25
N LEU A 100 -2.54 -34.07 23.98
CA LEU A 100 -1.19 -33.92 23.41
C LEU A 100 -0.64 -35.21 22.79
N ASP A 101 -1.28 -36.36 22.95
CA ASP A 101 -0.79 -37.66 22.46
C ASP A 101 -1.65 -38.17 21.32
N VAL A 102 -2.93 -38.43 21.60
CA VAL A 102 -3.90 -39.06 20.69
C VAL A 102 -4.62 -37.98 19.88
N ASP A 103 -5.22 -37.00 20.55
CA ASP A 103 -6.11 -36.02 19.90
C ASP A 103 -5.34 -34.78 19.39
N TRP A 104 -4.03 -34.90 19.19
CA TRP A 104 -3.18 -33.76 18.83
C TRP A 104 -3.56 -33.14 17.49
N ALA A 105 -3.97 -33.96 16.52
CA ALA A 105 -4.37 -33.46 15.20
C ALA A 105 -5.62 -32.57 15.33
N ASP A 106 -6.63 -33.04 16.05
CA ASP A 106 -7.87 -32.31 16.29
C ASP A 106 -7.62 -31.05 17.14
N LEU A 107 -6.80 -31.16 18.19
CA LEU A 107 -6.41 -30.01 19.01
C LEU A 107 -5.63 -28.97 18.19
N ALA A 108 -4.70 -29.41 17.33
CA ALA A 108 -3.90 -28.51 16.48
C ALA A 108 -4.79 -27.79 15.45
N GLU A 109 -5.82 -28.45 14.94
CA GLU A 109 -6.82 -27.83 14.08
C GLU A 109 -7.65 -26.79 14.85
N GLU A 110 -8.16 -27.16 16.02
CA GLU A 110 -9.00 -26.29 16.86
C GLU A 110 -8.26 -25.03 17.33
N ILE A 111 -6.96 -25.14 17.65
CA ILE A 111 -6.14 -24.00 18.08
C ILE A 111 -5.44 -23.27 16.92
N GLY A 112 -5.76 -23.60 15.67
CA GLY A 112 -5.28 -22.87 14.50
C GLY A 112 -3.81 -23.11 14.13
N LEU A 113 -3.21 -24.22 14.57
CA LEU A 113 -1.88 -24.69 14.16
C LEU A 113 -1.90 -25.45 12.82
N TRP A 114 -3.04 -25.49 12.13
CA TRP A 114 -3.21 -26.10 10.81
C TRP A 114 -2.56 -25.24 9.69
N ILE A 115 -1.24 -25.26 9.58
CA ILE A 115 -0.59 -24.79 8.35
C ILE A 115 0.06 -26.01 7.69
N PRO A 116 -0.41 -26.43 6.49
CA PRO A 116 0.19 -27.54 5.76
C PRO A 116 1.69 -27.33 5.56
N VAL A 117 2.47 -28.39 5.78
CA VAL A 117 3.94 -28.42 5.69
C VAL A 117 4.44 -27.98 4.30
N ALA A 118 3.59 -28.09 3.28
CA ALA A 118 3.82 -27.54 1.96
C ALA A 118 2.54 -26.84 1.46
N VAL A 119 2.45 -25.54 1.65
CA VAL A 119 1.63 -24.71 0.76
C VAL A 119 2.47 -24.53 -0.50
N ILE A 120 2.28 -25.42 -1.49
CA ILE A 120 2.83 -25.19 -2.82
C ILE A 120 1.97 -24.08 -3.41
N ASN A 121 2.38 -22.83 -3.22
CA ASN A 121 1.89 -21.74 -4.03
C ASN A 121 2.31 -22.07 -5.46
N LYS A 122 1.41 -22.65 -6.24
CA LYS A 122 1.50 -22.50 -7.69
C LYS A 122 1.11 -21.05 -7.93
N GLU A 123 2.11 -20.19 -8.11
CA GLU A 123 1.87 -18.92 -8.80
C GLU A 123 1.19 -19.29 -10.11
N ARG A 124 -0.12 -19.05 -10.14
CA ARG A 124 -0.86 -19.01 -11.39
C ARG A 124 -0.53 -17.65 -11.92
N ASP A 125 0.32 -17.61 -12.94
CA ASP A 125 0.45 -16.42 -13.73
C ASP A 125 -0.86 -16.28 -14.51
N ASP A 126 -1.87 -15.68 -13.86
CA ASP A 126 -3.14 -15.35 -14.49
C ASP A 126 -2.96 -14.17 -15.47
N LYS A 127 -1.72 -13.69 -15.69
CA LYS A 127 -1.34 -12.76 -16.74
C LYS A 127 -1.47 -13.47 -18.09
N PRO A 128 -2.40 -13.08 -18.97
CA PRO A 128 -2.49 -13.65 -20.29
C PRO A 128 -1.21 -13.34 -21.09
N GLU A 129 -0.72 -14.34 -21.84
CA GLU A 129 0.42 -14.16 -22.75
C GLU A 129 0.08 -13.06 -23.77
N GLY A 130 0.85 -11.97 -23.75
CA GLY A 130 0.70 -10.83 -24.67
C GLY A 130 0.23 -9.52 -24.03
N GLU A 131 -0.05 -9.48 -22.72
CA GLU A 131 -0.24 -8.22 -22.00
C GLU A 131 1.12 -7.64 -21.59
N GLU A 132 1.51 -6.54 -22.23
CA GLU A 132 2.62 -5.71 -21.75
C GLU A 132 2.35 -5.35 -20.28
N GLU A 133 3.38 -5.48 -19.44
CA GLU A 133 3.37 -4.94 -18.09
C GLU A 133 3.28 -3.42 -18.26
N PHE A 134 2.06 -2.89 -18.35
CA PHE A 134 1.88 -1.46 -18.40
C PHE A 134 2.48 -0.94 -17.09
N ASP A 135 3.60 -0.23 -17.18
CA ASP A 135 4.17 0.62 -16.14
C ASP A 135 3.16 1.75 -15.85
N ASN A 136 1.99 1.38 -15.36
CA ASN A 136 0.96 2.28 -14.90
C ASN A 136 1.45 2.79 -13.56
N GLU A 137 2.14 3.93 -13.57
CA GLU A 137 2.22 4.78 -12.40
C GLU A 137 0.81 4.85 -11.79
N ILE A 138 0.64 4.41 -10.53
CA ILE A 138 -0.68 4.13 -9.95
C ILE A 138 -1.49 5.42 -9.94
N ILE A 139 -2.42 5.58 -10.89
CA ILE A 139 -3.31 6.73 -10.97
C ILE A 139 -4.43 6.55 -9.96
N ALA A 140 -4.66 7.56 -9.12
CA ALA A 140 -5.84 7.60 -8.26
C ALA A 140 -7.13 7.64 -9.10
N GLY A 141 -8.08 6.75 -8.79
CA GLY A 141 -9.41 6.74 -9.40
C GLY A 141 -9.62 5.63 -10.43
N ARG A 142 -10.57 5.86 -11.34
CA ARG A 142 -11.01 4.87 -12.34
C ARG A 142 -10.00 4.78 -13.50
N ARG A 143 -9.82 3.59 -14.09
CA ARG A 143 -8.96 3.42 -15.27
C ARG A 143 -9.42 4.32 -16.41
N LEU A 144 -8.46 5.01 -17.03
CA LEU A 144 -8.71 5.89 -18.19
C LEU A 144 -9.08 5.08 -19.44
N PRO A 145 -10.12 5.47 -20.19
CA PRO A 145 -10.43 4.91 -21.49
C PRO A 145 -9.31 5.17 -22.51
N PRO A 146 -9.10 4.30 -23.51
CA PRO A 146 -8.09 4.50 -24.55
C PRO A 146 -8.23 5.82 -25.32
N GLU A 147 -9.47 6.31 -25.50
CA GLU A 147 -9.74 7.56 -26.22
C GLU A 147 -9.16 8.80 -25.53
N CYS A 148 -8.82 8.68 -24.24
CA CYS A 148 -8.18 9.74 -23.48
C CYS A 148 -6.72 9.96 -23.87
N ASN A 149 -6.07 9.00 -24.55
CA ASN A 149 -4.66 9.00 -24.93
C ASN A 149 -3.77 9.61 -23.84
N VAL A 150 -3.78 8.97 -22.67
CA VAL A 150 -3.09 9.49 -21.49
C VAL A 150 -1.59 9.51 -21.70
N GLU A 151 -0.99 10.66 -21.39
CA GLU A 151 0.44 10.90 -21.31
C GLU A 151 0.77 11.43 -19.91
N PHE A 152 1.61 10.67 -19.21
CA PHE A 152 2.19 11.10 -17.95
C PHE A 152 3.25 12.18 -18.20
N HIS A 153 3.52 12.96 -17.15
CA HIS A 153 4.55 14.00 -17.16
C HIS A 153 4.50 14.90 -18.39
N THR A 154 3.30 15.32 -18.77
CA THR A 154 3.07 16.05 -20.01
C THR A 154 2.12 17.20 -19.76
N ASP A 155 2.51 18.40 -20.20
CA ASP A 155 1.65 19.57 -20.25
C ASP A 155 1.48 20.03 -21.70
N TYR A 156 0.25 19.96 -22.19
CA TYR A 156 -0.14 20.46 -23.50
C TYR A 156 -0.53 21.93 -23.46
N GLY A 157 0.01 22.71 -24.41
CA GLY A 157 -0.44 24.06 -24.68
C GLY A 157 -1.80 24.08 -25.42
N GLY A 158 -2.45 25.24 -25.44
CA GLY A 158 -3.70 25.43 -26.17
C GLY A 158 -4.58 26.51 -25.54
N ASP A 159 -5.65 26.87 -26.25
CA ASP A 159 -6.62 27.84 -25.76
C ASP A 159 -7.53 27.19 -24.73
N ALA A 160 -7.61 27.76 -23.53
CA ALA A 160 -8.51 27.26 -22.49
C ALA A 160 -9.97 27.44 -22.90
N VAL A 161 -10.69 26.33 -23.07
CA VAL A 161 -12.15 26.30 -23.22
C VAL A 161 -12.86 26.15 -21.87
N ARG A 162 -12.14 25.61 -20.86
CA ARG A 162 -12.47 25.75 -19.42
C ARG A 162 -11.17 25.92 -18.61
N TRP A 163 -11.18 26.87 -17.69
CA TRP A 163 -10.05 27.21 -16.84
C TRP A 163 -9.92 26.26 -15.65
N GLY A 164 -8.76 25.62 -15.50
CA GLY A 164 -8.52 24.64 -14.42
C GLY A 164 -8.57 25.23 -13.01
N LEU A 165 -8.17 26.50 -12.84
CA LEU A 165 -8.26 27.25 -11.56
C LEU A 165 -9.67 27.24 -10.93
N THR A 166 -10.71 27.09 -11.75
CA THR A 166 -12.12 27.06 -11.33
C THR A 166 -12.84 25.77 -11.73
N HIS A 167 -12.08 24.77 -12.18
CA HIS A 167 -12.61 23.51 -12.69
C HIS A 167 -11.84 22.32 -12.10
N PRO A 168 -11.96 22.06 -10.79
CA PRO A 168 -11.37 20.88 -10.18
C PRO A 168 -12.12 19.61 -10.59
N LYS A 169 -11.40 18.50 -10.70
CA LYS A 169 -11.93 17.15 -10.90
C LYS A 169 -11.21 16.17 -9.98
N GLU A 170 -11.92 15.20 -9.42
CA GLU A 170 -11.36 14.26 -8.44
C GLU A 170 -10.32 13.31 -9.04
N SER A 171 -10.30 13.15 -10.37
CA SER A 171 -9.36 12.27 -11.06
C SER A 171 -9.11 12.71 -12.51
N ALA A 172 -8.03 12.17 -13.08
CA ALA A 172 -7.72 12.30 -14.50
C ALA A 172 -8.85 11.75 -15.39
N TYR A 173 -9.50 10.67 -14.98
CA TYR A 173 -10.68 10.10 -15.66
C TYR A 173 -11.78 11.14 -15.81
N GLU A 174 -12.17 11.77 -14.70
CA GLU A 174 -13.21 12.80 -14.69
C GLU A 174 -12.81 14.03 -15.52
N CYS A 175 -11.52 14.36 -15.57
CA CYS A 175 -11.02 15.44 -16.42
C CYS A 175 -11.12 15.11 -17.92
N CYS A 176 -10.69 13.92 -18.33
CA CYS A 176 -10.83 13.46 -19.71
C CYS A 176 -12.32 13.40 -20.13
N MET A 177 -13.18 12.84 -19.29
CA MET A 177 -14.62 12.76 -19.57
C MET A 177 -15.24 14.16 -19.67
N ALA A 178 -14.79 15.12 -18.85
CA ALA A 178 -15.22 16.51 -18.97
C ALA A 178 -14.83 17.12 -20.32
N CYS A 179 -13.65 16.82 -20.86
CA CYS A 179 -13.24 17.25 -22.20
C CYS A 179 -14.16 16.69 -23.28
N LEU A 180 -14.37 15.36 -23.29
CA LEU A 180 -15.26 14.70 -24.26
C LEU A 180 -16.69 15.25 -24.18
N ASN A 181 -17.20 15.48 -22.97
CA ASN A 181 -18.53 16.04 -22.77
C ASN A 181 -18.62 17.51 -23.19
N GLN A 182 -17.59 18.33 -22.96
CA GLN A 182 -17.56 19.69 -23.47
C GLN A 182 -17.58 19.68 -25.00
N ALA A 183 -16.78 18.83 -25.63
CA ALA A 183 -16.68 18.76 -27.08
C ALA A 183 -18.00 18.33 -27.75
N LYS A 184 -18.71 17.38 -27.13
CA LYS A 184 -20.05 16.92 -27.58
C LYS A 184 -21.10 18.02 -27.51
N ASN A 185 -21.03 18.88 -26.48
CA ASN A 185 -22.05 19.90 -26.21
C ASN A 185 -21.69 21.29 -26.78
N ALA A 186 -20.48 21.45 -27.32
CA ALA A 186 -20.02 22.70 -27.91
C ALA A 186 -20.88 23.07 -29.14
N GLY A 187 -21.23 24.35 -29.25
CA GLY A 187 -21.95 24.88 -30.39
C GLY A 187 -21.13 24.85 -31.69
N ARG A 188 -21.76 25.15 -32.83
CA ARG A 188 -21.11 25.09 -34.15
C ARG A 188 -19.89 26.01 -34.29
N ASN A 189 -19.86 27.11 -33.54
CA ASN A 189 -18.79 28.12 -33.59
C ASN A 189 -17.88 28.07 -32.35
N ASP A 190 -18.13 27.16 -31.42
CA ASP A 190 -17.33 27.04 -30.21
C ASP A 190 -16.12 26.15 -30.45
N LYS A 191 -15.01 26.48 -29.79
CA LYS A 191 -13.86 25.58 -29.73
C LYS A 191 -14.24 24.34 -28.93
N LYS A 192 -14.18 23.18 -29.59
CA LYS A 192 -14.41 21.88 -28.97
C LYS A 192 -13.15 21.45 -28.22
N CYS A 193 -13.27 21.02 -26.98
CA CYS A 193 -12.13 20.51 -26.24
C CYS A 193 -11.51 19.33 -26.97
N ASN A 194 -10.21 19.37 -27.24
CA ASN A 194 -9.46 18.24 -27.75
C ASN A 194 -8.22 17.90 -26.91
N ILE A 195 -7.97 18.66 -25.84
CA ILE A 195 -6.84 18.48 -24.93
C ILE A 195 -7.36 18.60 -23.50
N TRP A 196 -7.00 17.65 -22.65
CA TRP A 196 -7.22 17.74 -21.20
C TRP A 196 -5.87 17.74 -20.47
N VAL A 197 -5.73 18.56 -19.43
CA VAL A 197 -4.54 18.59 -18.57
C VAL A 197 -4.99 18.59 -17.11
N TYR A 198 -4.52 17.62 -16.35
CA TYR A 198 -4.92 17.33 -14.99
C TYR A 198 -3.74 17.43 -14.02
N CYS A 199 -3.95 17.99 -12.84
CA CYS A 199 -2.96 18.01 -11.77
C CYS A 199 -3.19 16.88 -10.74
N PRO A 200 -2.46 15.75 -10.83
CA PRO A 200 -2.56 14.67 -9.86
C PRO A 200 -1.81 14.94 -8.55
N SER A 201 -0.84 15.86 -8.55
CA SER A 201 0.03 16.12 -7.39
C SER A 201 -0.74 16.81 -6.25
N GLU A 202 -0.68 16.25 -5.03
CA GLU A 202 -1.29 16.83 -3.83
C GLU A 202 -0.66 18.18 -3.45
N THR A 203 0.61 18.39 -3.78
CA THR A 203 1.33 19.65 -3.53
C THR A 203 1.13 20.69 -4.65
N GLY A 204 0.30 20.37 -5.65
CA GLY A 204 0.09 21.21 -6.83
C GLY A 204 1.07 20.93 -7.96
N CYS A 205 0.84 21.61 -9.08
CA CYS A 205 1.59 21.39 -10.32
C CYS A 205 2.30 22.67 -10.77
N HIS A 206 3.51 22.52 -11.32
CA HIS A 206 4.32 23.65 -11.76
C HIS A 206 3.97 24.05 -13.20
N SER A 207 3.79 25.35 -13.44
CA SER A 207 3.65 25.99 -14.75
C SER A 207 4.47 27.29 -14.76
N PRO A 208 5.08 27.71 -15.89
CA PRO A 208 5.77 28.99 -16.04
C PRO A 208 4.84 30.19 -16.10
N ASP A 209 3.85 30.27 -15.22
CA ASP A 209 2.94 31.41 -15.17
C ASP A 209 2.84 32.00 -13.75
N ILE A 210 1.99 33.01 -13.61
CA ILE A 210 1.83 33.77 -12.36
C ILE A 210 0.95 33.06 -11.34
N TYR A 211 0.34 31.94 -11.70
CA TYR A 211 -0.62 31.25 -10.85
C TYR A 211 0.05 30.11 -10.07
N GLN A 212 -0.54 29.81 -8.91
CA GLN A 212 -0.21 28.64 -8.15
C GLN A 212 -1.26 27.56 -8.43
N HIS A 213 -0.88 26.55 -9.21
CA HIS A 213 -1.80 25.47 -9.56
C HIS A 213 -1.91 24.44 -8.44
N LYS A 214 -3.15 24.11 -8.09
CA LYS A 214 -3.50 23.23 -6.99
C LYS A 214 -3.79 21.81 -7.48
N HIS A 215 -3.78 20.87 -6.54
CA HIS A 215 -4.25 19.51 -6.75
C HIS A 215 -5.66 19.51 -7.37
N GLN A 216 -5.93 18.55 -8.25
CA GLN A 216 -7.21 18.33 -8.93
C GLN A 216 -7.59 19.35 -10.01
N GLU A 217 -6.76 20.36 -10.30
CA GLU A 217 -7.05 21.26 -11.42
C GLU A 217 -7.19 20.51 -12.74
N CYS A 218 -8.30 20.75 -13.44
CA CYS A 218 -8.58 20.17 -14.74
C CYS A 218 -8.76 21.27 -15.79
N TRP A 219 -7.79 21.37 -16.69
CA TRP A 219 -7.78 22.30 -17.80
C TRP A 219 -8.33 21.64 -19.04
N LEU A 220 -9.38 22.21 -19.62
CA LEU A 220 -9.91 21.81 -20.91
C LEU A 220 -9.43 22.80 -21.96
N LYS A 221 -8.69 22.33 -22.95
CA LYS A 221 -8.05 23.17 -23.95
C LYS A 221 -8.42 22.75 -25.37
N TYR A 222 -8.25 23.68 -26.30
CA TYR A 222 -8.33 23.44 -27.73
C TYR A 222 -7.05 23.90 -28.44
N ALA A 223 -6.56 23.09 -29.37
CA ALA A 223 -5.60 23.53 -30.38
C ALA A 223 -5.82 22.77 -31.69
N GLU A 224 -5.73 23.44 -32.83
CA GLU A 224 -5.81 22.77 -34.15
C GLU A 224 -4.72 21.71 -34.33
N LYS A 225 -3.54 21.98 -33.77
CA LYS A 225 -2.39 21.08 -33.75
C LYS A 225 -1.84 21.05 -32.33
N PRO A 226 -2.30 20.09 -31.49
CA PRO A 226 -1.81 19.95 -30.12
C PRO A 226 -0.28 19.85 -30.08
N LYS A 227 0.33 20.61 -29.19
CA LYS A 227 1.78 20.59 -28.95
C LYS A 227 2.05 20.62 -27.46
N THR A 228 2.98 19.78 -27.02
CA THR A 228 3.46 19.78 -25.65
C THR A 228 4.26 21.05 -25.38
N THR A 229 3.92 21.75 -24.31
CA THR A 229 4.76 22.83 -23.75
C THR A 229 5.94 22.21 -23.01
N PHE A 230 5.68 21.20 -22.20
CA PHE A 230 6.67 20.43 -21.46
C PHE A 230 6.34 18.94 -21.48
N LYS A 231 7.37 18.10 -21.51
CA LYS A 231 7.24 16.65 -21.51
C LYS A 231 8.40 16.01 -20.76
N ASP A 232 8.09 14.96 -20.01
CA ASP A 232 8.96 14.16 -19.17
C ASP A 232 9.67 14.98 -18.09
N ARG A 233 10.75 15.69 -18.45
CA ARG A 233 11.62 16.42 -17.53
C ARG A 233 11.83 17.84 -18.01
N TYR A 234 11.82 18.78 -17.07
CA TYR A 234 12.28 20.13 -17.34
C TYR A 234 13.80 20.12 -17.60
N SER A 235 14.25 20.82 -18.64
CA SER A 235 15.68 20.88 -18.95
C SER A 235 16.47 21.54 -17.82
N GLU A 236 17.75 21.20 -17.69
CA GLU A 236 18.62 21.83 -16.69
C GLU A 236 18.70 23.35 -16.87
N SER A 237 18.80 23.82 -18.11
CA SER A 237 18.81 25.26 -18.42
C SER A 237 17.52 25.94 -17.95
N TYR A 238 16.37 25.31 -18.14
CA TYR A 238 15.09 25.83 -17.70
C TYR A 238 15.01 25.86 -16.17
N ARG A 239 15.44 24.79 -15.48
CA ARG A 239 15.44 24.72 -14.01
C ARG A 239 16.45 25.66 -13.36
N ASN A 240 17.57 25.95 -14.01
CA ASN A 240 18.52 26.96 -13.55
C ASN A 240 17.89 28.37 -13.62
N ALA A 241 17.08 28.65 -14.64
CA ALA A 241 16.33 29.89 -14.75
C ALA A 241 15.07 29.94 -13.85
N HIS A 242 14.50 28.77 -13.53
CA HIS A 242 13.30 28.60 -12.71
C HIS A 242 13.59 27.64 -11.56
N PRO A 243 14.23 28.09 -10.46
CA PRO A 243 14.68 27.20 -9.37
C PRO A 243 13.57 26.42 -8.68
N ASN A 244 12.32 26.90 -8.77
CA ASN A 244 11.14 26.26 -8.21
C ASN A 244 10.54 25.16 -9.13
N ALA A 245 11.06 25.01 -10.35
CA ALA A 245 10.61 23.98 -11.27
C ALA A 245 11.09 22.60 -10.79
N PRO A 246 10.19 21.61 -10.66
CA PRO A 246 10.57 20.26 -10.29
C PRO A 246 11.42 19.61 -11.39
N VAL A 247 11.97 18.43 -11.12
CA VAL A 247 12.76 17.69 -12.13
C VAL A 247 11.86 17.13 -13.23
N VAL A 248 10.71 16.60 -12.83
CA VAL A 248 9.74 15.91 -13.69
C VAL A 248 8.51 16.80 -13.84
N VAL A 249 7.91 16.81 -15.03
CA VAL A 249 6.65 17.54 -15.28
C VAL A 249 5.54 16.91 -14.43
N PRO A 250 4.85 17.67 -13.56
CA PRO A 250 3.89 17.09 -12.61
C PRO A 250 2.48 16.90 -13.19
N TRP A 251 2.26 17.34 -14.44
CA TRP A 251 0.97 17.26 -15.12
C TRP A 251 0.76 15.90 -15.78
N MET A 252 -0.49 15.47 -15.80
CA MET A 252 -0.97 14.36 -16.63
C MET A 252 -1.92 14.93 -17.67
N SER A 253 -1.81 14.52 -18.93
CA SER A 253 -2.64 15.09 -19.98
C SER A 253 -2.94 14.08 -21.07
N GLY A 254 -3.77 14.48 -22.03
CA GLY A 254 -4.02 13.66 -23.20
C GLY A 254 -4.79 14.42 -24.26
N ILE A 255 -4.73 13.88 -25.48
CA ILE A 255 -5.46 14.40 -26.63
C ILE A 255 -6.65 13.49 -26.88
N VAL A 256 -7.84 14.06 -27.01
CA VAL A 256 -9.05 13.31 -27.40
C VAL A 256 -9.39 13.57 -28.87
N SER A 257 -9.85 12.54 -29.57
CA SER A 257 -10.38 12.68 -30.92
C SER A 257 -11.86 13.05 -30.83
N VAL A 258 -12.23 14.24 -31.34
CA VAL A 258 -13.58 14.84 -31.21
C VAL A 258 -14.10 15.39 -32.53
#